data_AF-A0A815S7H9-F1
#
_entry.id   AF-A0A815S7H9-F1
#
_cell.length_a   1.000
_cell.length_b   1.000
_cell.length_c   1.000
_cell.angle_alpha   90.00
_cell.angle_beta   90.00
_cell.angle_gamma   90.00
#
_symmetry.space_group_name_H-M   'P 1'
#
loop_
_entity.id
_entity.type
_entity.pdbx_description
1 polymer ?
#
loop_
_entity_poly.entity_id
_entity_poly.type
_entity_poly.pdbx_seq_one_letter_code
_entity_poly.pdbx_strand_id
1 'polypeptide(L)'
;MLVPSTTFTKIVAASTSAVTGIAANGTATILAWNPDGDIVAGNNGYGDQANQLCYPAGYYIDKNGFVYVADSGNNRIQKWAPDSVAGETVAGGQGAGNNASQLNYPASVHVDDDGNMYILDSNNYRVQYWPKNSAYANTTAGGRGSGSGGNQISFAVSMTFDSYGNFYIAETLESSRSRVTKWVPNATSGTVVAGIEGQDSGSDQLNNPSGAYEDNNGTVYVADTYNHRVQKWLKNARNGTAVIIRL
;
A
#
# COMPACT_ATOMS: atom_id res chain seq x y z
N MET A 1 -11.93 0.53 34.25
CA MET A 1 -12.34 -0.57 33.35
C MET A 1 -12.94 0.07 32.11
N LEU A 2 -12.17 0.21 31.04
CA LEU A 2 -12.57 0.86 29.80
C LEU A 2 -12.07 0.04 28.61
N VAL A 3 -13.01 -0.51 27.85
CA VAL A 3 -12.90 -0.86 26.42
C VAL A 3 -14.33 -1.05 25.88
N PRO A 4 -14.63 -0.82 24.58
CA PRO A 4 -13.70 -0.54 23.48
C PRO A 4 -14.03 0.67 22.59
N SER A 5 -12.96 1.15 21.95
CA SER A 5 -12.93 2.01 20.77
C SER A 5 -13.67 1.36 19.60
N THR A 6 -14.63 2.07 19.01
CA THR A 6 -15.38 1.63 17.83
C THR A 6 -14.58 1.86 16.55
N THR A 7 -14.29 0.76 15.86
CA THR A 7 -13.77 0.67 14.50
C THR A 7 -14.69 1.40 13.50
N PHE A 8 -14.14 2.22 12.60
CA PHE A 8 -14.88 2.71 11.43
C PHE A 8 -14.67 1.77 10.24
N THR A 9 -15.75 1.15 9.78
CA THR A 9 -15.82 0.42 8.51
C THR A 9 -15.88 1.42 7.36
N LYS A 10 -14.90 1.39 6.44
CA LYS A 10 -15.00 2.13 5.17
C LYS A 10 -16.11 1.51 4.31
N ILE A 11 -17.10 2.32 3.95
CA ILE A 11 -18.16 1.99 3.01
C ILE A 11 -17.63 2.20 1.58
N VAL A 12 -17.83 1.18 0.74
CA VAL A 12 -17.81 1.28 -0.72
C VAL A 12 -19.10 1.99 -1.15
N ALA A 13 -19.02 3.03 -1.97
CA ALA A 13 -20.20 3.53 -2.66
C ALA A 13 -19.91 3.72 -4.14
N ALA A 14 -20.61 2.91 -4.94
CA ALA A 14 -21.07 3.32 -6.25
C ALA A 14 -22.39 4.09 -6.10
N SER A 15 -22.59 5.04 -7.00
CA SER A 15 -23.79 5.84 -7.28
C SER A 15 -23.99 7.16 -6.52
N THR A 16 -24.54 8.11 -7.28
CA THR A 16 -24.45 9.57 -7.20
C THR A 16 -25.40 10.22 -6.19
N SER A 17 -25.50 9.71 -4.97
CA SER A 17 -26.27 10.38 -3.91
C SER A 17 -25.62 10.13 -2.56
N ALA A 18 -25.35 11.23 -1.84
CA ALA A 18 -24.57 11.33 -0.61
C ALA A 18 -24.65 10.10 0.32
N VAL A 19 -23.48 9.56 0.69
CA VAL A 19 -23.36 8.51 1.70
C VAL A 19 -23.62 9.12 3.07
N THR A 20 -24.70 8.72 3.74
CA THR A 20 -24.96 9.08 5.13
C THR A 20 -24.21 8.12 6.06
N GLY A 21 -23.11 8.58 6.65
CA GLY A 21 -22.50 7.92 7.81
C GLY A 21 -23.22 8.37 9.09
N ILE A 22 -23.92 7.47 9.77
CA ILE A 22 -24.52 7.75 11.08
C ILE A 22 -23.47 7.43 12.16
N ALA A 23 -23.02 8.45 12.90
CA ALA A 23 -22.21 8.23 14.10
C ALA A 23 -23.07 7.59 15.21
N ALA A 24 -22.48 6.74 16.05
CA ALA A 24 -23.16 5.99 17.12
C ALA A 24 -23.84 6.87 18.20
N ASN A 25 -23.66 8.19 18.14
CA ASN A 25 -24.26 9.21 19.01
C ASN A 25 -25.43 9.98 18.36
N GLY A 26 -25.91 9.58 17.19
CA GLY A 26 -27.10 10.17 16.55
C GLY A 26 -26.88 11.50 15.84
N THR A 27 -25.66 12.02 15.75
CA THR A 27 -25.34 13.15 14.87
C THR A 27 -24.96 12.64 13.49
N ALA A 28 -25.80 12.90 12.49
CA ALA A 28 -25.46 12.68 11.09
C ALA A 28 -24.49 13.79 10.63
N THR A 29 -23.21 13.47 10.48
CA THR A 29 -22.31 14.30 9.66
C THR A 29 -22.53 13.91 8.20
N ILE A 30 -23.09 14.81 7.42
CA ILE A 30 -23.14 14.67 5.96
C ILE A 30 -21.70 14.81 5.46
N LEU A 31 -21.04 13.69 5.14
CA LEU A 31 -19.91 13.70 4.23
C LEU A 31 -20.46 14.01 2.85
N ALA A 32 -20.56 15.30 2.51
CA ALA A 32 -20.92 15.73 1.18
C ALA A 32 -19.81 15.25 0.24
N TRP A 33 -20.18 14.41 -0.73
CA TRP A 33 -19.27 14.11 -1.83
C TRP A 33 -18.97 15.42 -2.56
N ASN A 34 -17.70 15.82 -2.57
CA ASN A 34 -17.25 16.96 -3.36
C ASN A 34 -17.02 16.46 -4.81
N PRO A 35 -17.88 16.83 -5.77
CA PRO A 35 -17.71 16.45 -7.17
C PRO A 35 -16.41 16.97 -7.77
N ASP A 36 -15.92 18.11 -7.27
CA ASP A 36 -14.80 18.83 -7.85
C ASP A 36 -13.45 18.28 -7.39
N GLY A 37 -13.44 17.52 -6.28
CA GLY A 37 -12.24 17.01 -5.65
C GLY A 37 -11.35 18.11 -5.07
N ASP A 38 -10.51 17.74 -4.11
CA ASP A 38 -9.55 18.67 -3.49
C ASP A 38 -8.12 18.15 -3.70
N ILE A 39 -7.19 19.05 -4.03
CA ILE A 39 -5.77 18.73 -4.07
C ILE A 39 -5.23 18.81 -2.63
N VAL A 40 -4.89 17.65 -2.07
CA VAL A 40 -4.43 17.52 -0.68
C VAL A 40 -2.91 17.40 -0.53
N ALA A 41 -2.16 17.31 -1.63
CA ALA A 41 -0.70 17.26 -1.66
C ALA A 41 -0.13 17.71 -3.03
N GLY A 42 1.07 18.31 -3.04
CA GLY A 42 1.85 18.56 -4.27
C GLY A 42 1.33 19.64 -5.24
N ASN A 43 0.57 20.63 -4.76
CA ASN A 43 -0.10 21.65 -5.57
C ASN A 43 0.82 22.71 -6.23
N ASN A 44 2.11 22.44 -6.40
CA ASN A 44 3.07 23.37 -7.02
C ASN A 44 3.91 22.72 -8.13
N GLY A 45 3.37 21.65 -8.74
CA GLY A 45 3.96 20.96 -9.89
C GLY A 45 5.15 20.07 -9.55
N TYR A 46 5.87 19.68 -10.62
CA TYR A 46 7.06 18.83 -10.55
C TYR A 46 8.23 19.56 -9.86
N GLY A 47 8.83 18.92 -8.86
CA GLY A 47 10.03 19.42 -8.19
C GLY A 47 10.28 18.78 -6.83
N ASP A 48 11.23 19.33 -6.08
CA ASP A 48 11.73 18.79 -4.81
C ASP A 48 11.42 19.68 -3.58
N GLN A 49 10.80 20.83 -3.79
CA GLN A 49 10.39 21.72 -2.71
C GLN A 49 9.30 21.09 -1.84
N ALA A 50 9.08 21.64 -0.64
CA ALA A 50 8.13 21.09 0.34
C ALA A 50 6.68 21.02 -0.18
N ASN A 51 6.31 21.88 -1.13
CA ASN A 51 4.98 21.92 -1.76
C ASN A 51 4.95 21.26 -3.16
N GLN A 52 6.03 20.58 -3.55
CA GLN A 52 6.17 19.91 -4.85
C GLN A 52 6.35 18.40 -4.66
N LEU A 53 6.05 17.65 -5.72
CA LEU A 53 6.25 16.21 -5.81
C LEU A 53 6.94 15.87 -7.14
N CYS A 54 7.64 14.75 -7.19
CA CYS A 54 8.33 14.21 -8.36
C CYS A 54 7.95 12.73 -8.51
N TYR A 55 7.13 12.41 -9.52
CA TYR A 55 6.60 11.06 -9.75
C TYR A 55 5.98 10.42 -8.50
N PRO A 56 4.99 11.05 -7.83
CA PRO A 56 4.37 10.44 -6.66
C PRO A 56 3.65 9.13 -7.04
N ALA A 57 3.81 8.11 -6.21
CA ALA A 57 3.22 6.79 -6.40
C ALA A 57 2.12 6.52 -5.36
N GLY A 58 2.33 5.54 -4.47
CA GLY A 58 1.39 5.20 -3.41
C GLY A 58 1.28 6.25 -2.32
N TYR A 59 0.13 6.25 -1.65
CA TYR A 59 -0.17 7.15 -0.54
C TYR A 59 -0.91 6.43 0.58
N TYR A 60 -0.92 7.03 1.77
CA TYR A 60 -1.70 6.60 2.92
C TYR A 60 -2.36 7.82 3.59
N ILE A 61 -3.58 7.65 4.08
CA ILE A 61 -4.31 8.67 4.83
C ILE A 61 -4.60 8.10 6.21
N ASP A 62 -4.10 8.76 7.26
CA ASP A 62 -4.32 8.34 8.64
C ASP A 62 -5.71 8.77 9.17
N LYS A 63 -6.06 8.29 10.36
CA LYS A 63 -7.34 8.60 11.02
C LYS A 63 -7.53 10.08 11.40
N ASN A 64 -6.45 10.86 11.40
CA ASN A 64 -6.49 12.29 11.67
C ASN A 64 -6.49 13.12 10.37
N GLY A 65 -6.52 12.46 9.21
CA GLY A 65 -6.53 13.11 7.90
C GLY A 65 -5.16 13.52 7.38
N PHE A 66 -4.05 13.11 8.01
CA PHE A 66 -2.73 13.35 7.43
C PHE A 66 -2.52 12.48 6.20
N VAL A 67 -1.98 13.07 5.14
CA VAL A 67 -1.68 12.40 3.88
C VAL A 67 -0.18 12.14 3.78
N TYR A 68 0.19 10.88 3.65
CA TYR A 68 1.55 10.43 3.45
C TYR A 68 1.70 9.99 2.00
N VAL A 69 2.70 10.51 1.29
CA VAL A 69 2.92 10.25 -0.13
C VAL A 69 4.32 9.70 -0.34
N ALA A 70 4.41 8.59 -1.07
CA ALA A 70 5.67 8.13 -1.63
C ALA A 70 6.04 9.03 -2.81
N ASP A 71 6.92 9.99 -2.55
CA ASP A 71 7.43 10.95 -3.53
C ASP A 71 8.63 10.31 -4.25
N SER A 72 8.32 9.38 -5.15
CA SER A 72 9.25 8.35 -5.63
C SER A 72 10.48 8.94 -6.30
N GLY A 73 10.29 9.93 -7.17
CA GLY A 73 11.38 10.59 -7.88
C GLY A 73 12.30 11.42 -6.98
N ASN A 74 11.80 11.86 -5.82
CA ASN A 74 12.59 12.55 -4.80
C ASN A 74 13.13 11.61 -3.72
N ASN A 75 12.86 10.30 -3.80
CA ASN A 75 13.37 9.28 -2.87
C ASN A 75 13.02 9.59 -1.40
N ARG A 76 11.80 10.03 -1.15
CA ARG A 76 11.32 10.43 0.18
C ARG A 76 9.86 10.08 0.40
N ILE A 77 9.46 10.07 1.67
CA ILE A 77 8.05 10.12 2.07
C ILE A 77 7.76 11.52 2.57
N GLN A 78 6.73 12.14 1.99
CA GLN A 78 6.24 13.44 2.41
C GLN A 78 4.91 13.30 3.15
N LYS A 79 4.72 14.07 4.22
CA LYS A 79 3.52 14.11 5.04
C LYS A 79 2.86 15.49 4.95
N TRP A 80 1.57 15.55 4.65
CA TRP A 80 0.74 16.74 4.71
C TRP A 80 -0.26 16.65 5.85
N ALA A 81 -0.37 17.72 6.63
CA ALA A 81 -1.53 17.93 7.48
C ALA A 81 -2.75 18.34 6.64
N PRO A 82 -3.97 18.11 7.12
CA PRO A 82 -5.17 18.69 6.52
C PRO A 82 -4.98 20.18 6.25
N ASP A 83 -5.37 20.62 5.06
CA ASP A 83 -5.31 22.02 4.59
C ASP A 83 -3.90 22.65 4.53
N SER A 84 -2.82 21.86 4.70
CA SER A 84 -1.46 22.38 4.59
C SER A 84 -1.06 22.67 3.15
N VAL A 85 -0.41 23.82 2.94
CA VAL A 85 0.14 24.22 1.64
C VAL A 85 1.50 23.58 1.33
N ALA A 86 2.12 22.92 2.30
CA ALA A 86 3.43 22.30 2.18
C ALA A 86 3.52 21.00 3.01
N GLY A 87 4.33 20.06 2.55
CA GLY A 87 4.58 18.79 3.21
C GLY A 87 5.88 18.78 3.98
N GLU A 88 5.98 17.86 4.93
CA GLU A 88 7.16 17.57 5.73
C GLU A 88 7.81 16.27 5.24
N THR A 89 9.13 16.26 5.04
CA THR A 89 9.86 15.02 4.77
C THR A 89 9.95 14.21 6.06
N VAL A 90 9.28 13.06 6.12
CA VAL A 90 9.22 12.20 7.31
C VAL A 90 10.05 10.92 7.19
N ALA A 91 10.50 10.58 5.98
CA ALA A 91 11.46 9.52 5.72
C ALA A 91 12.22 9.76 4.40
N GLY A 92 13.47 9.30 4.32
CA GLY A 92 14.32 9.48 3.14
C GLY A 92 14.76 10.93 2.94
N GLY A 93 14.86 11.36 1.66
CA GLY A 93 15.21 12.75 1.30
C GLY A 93 16.71 13.07 1.33
N GLN A 94 17.57 12.07 1.56
CA GLN A 94 19.04 12.20 1.56
C GLN A 94 19.65 11.66 0.25
N GLY A 95 18.92 11.83 -0.86
CA GLY A 95 19.23 11.23 -2.15
C GLY A 95 18.88 9.73 -2.23
N ALA A 96 18.95 9.19 -3.45
CA ALA A 96 18.75 7.76 -3.69
C ALA A 96 19.88 6.92 -3.05
N GLY A 97 19.53 5.86 -2.34
CA GLY A 97 20.50 4.95 -1.75
C GLY A 97 19.86 3.83 -0.94
N ASN A 98 20.69 2.94 -0.38
CA ASN A 98 20.25 1.76 0.37
C ASN A 98 20.60 1.81 1.87
N ASN A 99 21.19 2.92 2.35
CA ASN A 99 21.44 3.13 3.77
C ASN A 99 20.13 3.22 4.57
N ALA A 100 20.23 3.12 5.90
CA ALA A 100 19.06 3.15 6.79
C ALA A 100 18.25 4.45 6.73
N SER A 101 18.87 5.57 6.34
CA SER A 101 18.23 6.88 6.18
C SER A 101 17.87 7.21 4.72
N GLN A 102 18.14 6.30 3.78
CA GLN A 102 17.92 6.51 2.35
C GLN A 102 16.85 5.56 1.81
N LEU A 103 16.15 6.05 0.79
CA LEU A 103 15.22 5.28 -0.03
C LEU A 103 15.71 5.36 -1.47
N ASN A 104 15.18 4.50 -2.34
CA ASN A 104 15.39 4.51 -3.76
C ASN A 104 14.07 4.16 -4.46
N TYR A 105 13.42 5.18 -5.00
CA TYR A 105 12.14 5.08 -5.70
C TYR A 105 11.06 4.34 -4.88
N PRO A 106 10.69 4.86 -3.69
CA PRO A 106 9.64 4.24 -2.87
C PRO A 106 8.30 4.23 -3.62
N ALA A 107 7.61 3.09 -3.68
CA ALA A 107 6.35 2.96 -4.42
C ALA A 107 5.09 2.98 -3.54
N SER A 108 5.21 2.64 -2.26
CA SER A 108 4.07 2.60 -1.33
C SER A 108 4.49 2.95 0.09
N VAL A 109 3.57 3.52 0.85
CA VAL A 109 3.71 3.79 2.28
C VAL A 109 2.44 3.34 3.01
N HIS A 110 2.61 2.75 4.19
CA HIS A 110 1.55 2.49 5.15
C HIS A 110 1.98 3.04 6.50
N VAL A 111 1.04 3.56 7.29
CA VAL A 111 1.32 4.10 8.63
C VAL A 111 0.44 3.37 9.65
N ASP A 112 1.05 2.85 10.71
CA ASP A 112 0.32 2.18 11.79
C ASP A 112 -0.29 3.20 12.79
N ASP A 113 -1.07 2.70 13.76
CA ASP A 113 -1.74 3.54 14.76
C ASP A 113 -0.79 4.32 15.68
N ASP A 114 0.45 3.84 15.84
CA ASP A 114 1.51 4.50 16.62
C ASP A 114 2.25 5.56 15.79
N GLY A 115 2.05 5.55 14.46
CA GLY A 115 2.65 6.44 13.48
C GLY A 115 3.97 5.95 12.92
N ASN A 116 4.32 4.67 13.11
CA ASN A 116 5.45 4.05 12.41
C ASN A 116 5.05 3.76 10.97
N MET A 117 6.02 3.79 10.06
CA MET A 117 5.77 3.63 8.64
C MET A 117 6.36 2.33 8.11
N TYR A 118 5.66 1.73 7.17
CA TYR A 118 6.16 0.66 6.31
C TYR A 118 6.24 1.19 4.90
N ILE A 119 7.44 1.21 4.33
CA ILE A 119 7.71 1.84 3.03
C ILE A 119 8.22 0.76 2.08
N LEU A 120 7.53 0.60 0.96
CA LEU A 120 7.99 -0.25 -0.13
C LEU A 120 9.06 0.52 -0.92
N ASP A 121 10.33 0.18 -0.66
CA ASP A 121 11.52 0.81 -1.23
C ASP A 121 11.95 0.03 -2.49
N SER A 122 11.21 0.27 -3.59
CA SER A 122 11.10 -0.66 -4.72
C SER A 122 12.42 -0.93 -5.44
N ASN A 123 13.25 0.08 -5.70
CA ASN A 123 14.53 -0.14 -6.38
C ASN A 123 15.59 -0.79 -5.47
N ASN A 124 15.34 -0.83 -4.16
CA ASN A 124 16.14 -1.58 -3.20
C ASN A 124 15.53 -2.95 -2.86
N TYR A 125 14.40 -3.33 -3.50
CA TYR A 125 13.76 -4.63 -3.33
C TYR A 125 13.47 -4.99 -1.87
N ARG A 126 12.96 -4.02 -1.11
CA ARG A 126 12.75 -4.18 0.34
C ARG A 126 11.54 -3.41 0.85
N VAL A 127 11.06 -3.82 2.01
CA VAL A 127 10.17 -3.02 2.86
C VAL A 127 10.97 -2.49 4.04
N GLN A 128 10.96 -1.18 4.21
CA GLN A 128 11.57 -0.48 5.33
C GLN A 128 10.50 -0.23 6.41
N TYR A 129 10.77 -0.68 7.64
CA TYR A 129 10.07 -0.23 8.83
C TYR A 129 10.77 1.02 9.38
N TRP A 130 10.06 2.14 9.41
CA TRP A 130 10.56 3.44 9.82
C TRP A 130 9.82 3.88 11.11
N PRO A 131 10.46 3.78 12.28
CA PRO A 131 9.83 4.20 13.53
C PRO A 131 9.47 5.68 13.50
N LYS A 132 8.35 6.04 14.12
CA LYS A 132 7.93 7.45 14.24
C LYS A 132 9.05 8.30 14.82
N ASN A 133 9.29 9.46 14.22
CA ASN A 133 10.33 10.43 14.60
C ASN A 133 11.78 9.90 14.54
N SER A 134 12.01 8.74 13.92
CA SER A 134 13.37 8.24 13.67
C SER A 134 13.97 8.86 12.41
N ALA A 135 15.29 9.04 12.38
CA ALA A 135 16.02 9.36 11.15
C ALA A 135 16.39 8.10 10.34
N TYR A 136 16.18 6.91 10.90
CA TYR A 136 16.65 5.64 10.36
C TYR A 136 15.55 4.58 10.38
N ALA A 137 15.53 3.77 9.33
CA ALA A 137 14.68 2.59 9.21
C ALA A 137 15.45 1.28 9.37
N ASN A 138 14.69 0.21 9.59
CA ASN A 138 15.15 -1.17 9.57
C ASN A 138 14.48 -1.92 8.42
N THR A 139 15.23 -2.74 7.69
CA THR A 139 14.65 -3.64 6.69
C THR A 139 13.79 -4.68 7.41
N THR A 140 12.48 -4.74 7.11
CA THR A 140 11.56 -5.74 7.69
C THR A 140 11.20 -6.85 6.72
N ALA A 141 11.37 -6.65 5.41
CA ALA A 141 11.21 -7.69 4.39
C ALA A 141 12.08 -7.38 3.16
N GLY A 142 12.49 -8.43 2.44
CA GLY A 142 13.38 -8.29 1.28
C GLY A 142 14.80 -7.83 1.65
N GLY A 143 15.39 -7.00 0.79
CA GLY A 143 16.73 -6.42 1.00
C GLY A 143 17.89 -7.36 0.67
N ARG A 144 17.62 -8.46 -0.03
CA ARG A 144 18.62 -9.47 -0.46
C ARG A 144 18.69 -9.57 -1.99
N GLY A 145 18.49 -8.44 -2.65
CA GLY A 145 18.33 -8.33 -4.09
C GLY A 145 16.97 -8.80 -4.60
N SER A 146 16.72 -8.53 -5.88
CA SER A 146 15.57 -9.03 -6.63
C SER A 146 15.59 -10.55 -6.70
N GLY A 147 14.45 -11.21 -6.51
CA GLY A 147 14.37 -12.65 -6.71
C GLY A 147 13.10 -13.30 -6.17
N SER A 148 13.05 -14.63 -6.31
CA SER A 148 11.92 -15.48 -5.91
C SER A 148 12.08 -16.14 -4.56
N GLY A 149 13.24 -16.00 -3.89
CA GLY A 149 13.45 -16.54 -2.56
C GLY A 149 12.42 -16.02 -1.56
N GLY A 150 12.12 -16.80 -0.52
CA GLY A 150 11.13 -16.41 0.48
C GLY A 150 11.49 -15.12 1.22
N ASN A 151 12.76 -14.77 1.28
CA ASN A 151 13.29 -13.53 1.87
C ASN A 151 13.66 -12.46 0.82
N GLN A 152 13.21 -12.63 -0.43
CA GLN A 152 13.43 -11.69 -1.53
C GLN A 152 12.11 -11.10 -2.00
N ILE A 153 12.19 -9.86 -2.47
CA ILE A 153 11.11 -9.14 -3.15
C ILE A 153 11.67 -8.81 -4.55
N SER A 154 10.83 -8.77 -5.58
CA SER A 154 11.24 -8.34 -6.92
C SER A 154 10.53 -7.03 -7.30
N PHE A 155 10.07 -6.86 -8.55
CA PHE A 155 9.40 -5.63 -9.00
C PHE A 155 8.01 -5.47 -8.37
N ALA A 156 8.01 -5.00 -7.13
CA ALA A 156 6.84 -4.72 -6.33
C ALA A 156 6.39 -3.28 -6.54
N VAL A 157 5.08 -3.12 -6.80
CA VAL A 157 4.46 -1.82 -7.10
C VAL A 157 3.54 -1.34 -5.98
N SER A 158 3.07 -2.23 -5.13
CA SER A 158 2.14 -1.90 -4.06
C SER A 158 2.30 -2.83 -2.85
N MET A 159 1.91 -2.29 -1.70
CA MET A 159 1.88 -2.99 -0.41
C MET A 159 0.59 -2.61 0.30
N THR A 160 -0.16 -3.61 0.77
CA THR A 160 -1.39 -3.43 1.55
C THR A 160 -1.29 -4.18 2.86
N PHE A 161 -2.06 -3.75 3.87
CA PHE A 161 -2.06 -4.34 5.21
C PHE A 161 -3.46 -4.85 5.57
N ASP A 162 -3.50 -5.92 6.37
CA ASP A 162 -4.72 -6.32 7.08
C ASP A 162 -4.74 -5.78 8.52
N SER A 163 -5.85 -6.00 9.23
CA SER A 163 -6.03 -5.52 10.61
C SER A 163 -5.11 -6.19 11.64
N TYR A 164 -4.41 -7.27 11.27
CA TYR A 164 -3.44 -7.95 12.12
C TYR A 164 -2.00 -7.49 11.87
N GLY A 165 -1.81 -6.55 10.95
CA GLY A 165 -0.49 -6.04 10.57
C GLY A 165 0.26 -6.94 9.58
N ASN A 166 -0.38 -7.97 9.00
CA ASN A 166 0.24 -8.68 7.89
C ASN A 166 0.17 -7.79 6.65
N PHE A 167 1.21 -7.84 5.82
CA PHE A 167 1.22 -7.11 4.57
C PHE A 167 1.36 -8.00 3.34
N TYR A 168 0.78 -7.53 2.25
CA TYR A 168 0.70 -8.23 0.97
C TYR A 168 1.43 -7.41 -0.07
N ILE A 169 2.33 -8.07 -0.80
CA ILE A 169 3.09 -7.46 -1.88
C ILE A 169 2.68 -8.13 -3.17
N ALA A 170 2.12 -7.36 -4.09
CA ALA A 170 1.95 -7.76 -5.48
C ALA A 170 3.25 -7.44 -6.24
N GLU A 171 3.88 -8.47 -6.78
CA GLU A 171 5.20 -8.35 -7.42
C GLU A 171 5.26 -9.14 -8.73
N THR A 172 6.00 -8.57 -9.68
CA THR A 172 6.42 -9.26 -10.91
C THR A 172 7.90 -9.57 -10.80
N LEU A 173 8.27 -10.81 -11.10
CA LEU A 173 9.65 -11.28 -11.09
C LEU A 173 10.30 -11.09 -12.47
N GLU A 174 11.62 -10.94 -12.48
CA GLU A 174 12.45 -10.90 -13.70
C GLU A 174 12.22 -12.10 -14.64
N SER A 175 11.89 -13.26 -14.07
CA SER A 175 11.61 -14.49 -14.81
C SER A 175 10.22 -14.53 -15.46
N SER A 176 9.54 -13.39 -15.56
CA SER A 176 8.15 -13.30 -16.01
C SER A 176 7.26 -14.24 -15.21
N ARG A 177 7.29 -14.11 -13.89
CA ARG A 177 6.35 -14.76 -12.96
C ARG A 177 5.75 -13.65 -12.14
N SER A 178 4.46 -13.68 -11.88
CA SER A 178 3.83 -12.71 -10.97
C SER A 178 3.25 -13.43 -9.78
N ARG A 179 3.42 -12.86 -8.59
CA ARG A 179 2.91 -13.45 -7.35
C ARG A 179 2.42 -12.39 -6.39
N VAL A 180 1.65 -12.84 -5.42
CA VAL A 180 1.35 -12.07 -4.20
C VAL A 180 1.98 -12.78 -3.01
N THR A 181 2.83 -12.08 -2.26
CA THR A 181 3.42 -12.60 -1.02
C THR A 181 2.78 -11.95 0.20
N LYS A 182 2.39 -12.78 1.18
CA LYS A 182 1.96 -12.36 2.53
C LYS A 182 3.13 -12.43 3.49
N TRP A 183 3.35 -11.37 4.23
CA TRP A 183 4.38 -11.26 5.26
C TRP A 183 3.70 -10.99 6.59
N VAL A 184 3.91 -11.88 7.56
CA VAL A 184 3.44 -11.67 8.93
C VAL A 184 4.45 -10.80 9.69
N PRO A 185 4.03 -10.02 10.70
CA PRO A 185 4.94 -9.21 11.49
C PRO A 185 6.16 -10.00 11.99
N ASN A 186 7.36 -9.44 11.83
CA ASN A 186 8.64 -10.04 12.20
C ASN A 186 9.03 -11.31 11.42
N ALA A 187 8.33 -11.67 10.35
CA ALA A 187 8.72 -12.79 9.51
C ALA A 187 10.04 -12.51 8.78
N THR A 188 10.90 -13.51 8.70
CA THR A 188 12.10 -13.47 7.86
C THR A 188 11.84 -13.86 6.41
N SER A 189 10.62 -14.31 6.09
CA SER A 189 10.21 -14.73 4.76
C SER A 189 8.71 -14.53 4.51
N GLY A 190 8.36 -14.14 3.30
CA GLY A 190 6.99 -14.09 2.81
C GLY A 190 6.49 -15.46 2.34
N THR A 191 5.18 -15.65 2.41
CA THR A 191 4.47 -16.83 1.90
C THR A 191 3.70 -16.44 0.63
N VAL A 192 3.82 -17.21 -0.44
CA VAL A 192 3.04 -16.98 -1.67
C VAL A 192 1.57 -17.34 -1.41
N VAL A 193 0.67 -16.40 -1.68
CA VAL A 193 -0.78 -16.56 -1.47
C VAL A 193 -1.61 -16.46 -2.76
N ALA A 194 -1.01 -16.02 -3.87
CA ALA A 194 -1.59 -16.06 -5.22
C ALA A 194 -0.50 -16.03 -6.30
N GLY A 195 -0.80 -16.52 -7.51
CA GLY A 195 0.13 -16.54 -8.65
C GLY A 195 1.24 -17.58 -8.52
N ILE A 196 0.85 -18.84 -8.29
CA ILE A 196 1.78 -19.92 -7.92
C ILE A 196 2.54 -20.46 -9.15
N GLU A 197 1.94 -20.44 -10.34
CA GLU A 197 2.44 -21.14 -11.55
C GLU A 197 2.84 -20.20 -12.71
N GLY A 198 3.34 -19.00 -12.40
CA GLY A 198 3.98 -18.10 -13.38
C GLY A 198 3.10 -16.98 -13.94
N GLN A 199 3.51 -16.40 -15.07
CA GLN A 199 2.87 -15.24 -15.70
C GLN A 199 2.17 -15.60 -16.99
N ASP A 200 0.88 -15.90 -16.91
CA ASP A 200 -0.01 -16.10 -18.04
C ASP A 200 -1.47 -15.92 -17.53
N SER A 201 -2.45 -16.39 -18.27
CA SER A 201 -3.88 -16.16 -18.10
C SER A 201 -4.60 -17.29 -17.34
N GLY A 202 -3.88 -18.36 -16.98
CA GLY A 202 -4.39 -19.49 -16.22
C GLY A 202 -5.02 -19.08 -14.87
N SER A 203 -5.86 -19.95 -14.33
CA SER A 203 -6.51 -19.69 -13.03
C SER A 203 -5.51 -19.65 -11.87
N ASP A 204 -4.34 -20.25 -12.03
CA ASP A 204 -3.24 -20.29 -11.08
C ASP A 204 -2.17 -19.21 -11.28
N GLN A 205 -2.35 -18.34 -12.29
CA GLN A 205 -1.36 -17.39 -12.79
C GLN A 205 -1.84 -15.94 -12.68
N LEU A 206 -0.87 -15.02 -12.62
CA LEU A 206 -1.08 -13.58 -12.57
C LEU A 206 -0.22 -12.89 -13.62
N ASN A 207 -0.63 -11.73 -14.09
CA ASN A 207 0.08 -10.90 -15.06
C ASN A 207 0.11 -9.44 -14.63
N ASN A 208 1.29 -9.04 -14.13
CA ASN A 208 1.57 -7.68 -13.67
C ASN A 208 0.55 -7.15 -12.63
N PRO A 209 0.38 -7.86 -11.49
CA PRO A 209 -0.61 -7.49 -10.50
C PRO A 209 -0.24 -6.16 -9.84
N SER A 210 -1.21 -5.27 -9.71
CA SER A 210 -1.00 -3.90 -9.18
C SER A 210 -1.35 -3.76 -7.70
N GLY A 211 -2.05 -4.73 -7.12
CA GLY A 211 -2.42 -4.71 -5.72
C GLY A 211 -3.16 -5.97 -5.30
N ALA A 212 -3.18 -6.22 -4.00
CA ALA A 212 -3.92 -7.33 -3.40
C ALA A 212 -4.56 -6.91 -2.07
N TYR A 213 -5.62 -7.61 -1.66
CA TYR A 213 -6.30 -7.42 -0.38
C TYR A 213 -6.83 -8.77 0.12
N GLU A 214 -6.65 -9.08 1.42
CA GLU A 214 -7.23 -10.26 2.06
C GLU A 214 -8.45 -9.87 2.89
N ASP A 215 -9.59 -10.54 2.68
CA ASP A 215 -10.79 -10.36 3.50
C ASP A 215 -10.70 -11.11 4.84
N ASN A 216 -11.67 -10.90 5.73
CA ASN A 216 -11.71 -11.54 7.05
C ASN A 216 -11.87 -13.08 6.99
N ASN A 217 -12.22 -13.66 5.84
CA ASN A 217 -12.32 -15.10 5.64
C ASN A 217 -11.00 -15.71 5.11
N GLY A 218 -9.99 -14.87 4.85
CA GLY A 218 -8.73 -15.27 4.26
C GLY A 218 -8.77 -15.42 2.74
N THR A 219 -9.75 -14.80 2.08
CA THR A 219 -9.81 -14.74 0.62
C THR A 219 -8.96 -13.58 0.12
N VAL A 220 -7.98 -13.86 -0.74
CA VAL A 220 -7.11 -12.86 -1.35
C VAL A 220 -7.69 -12.42 -2.68
N TYR A 221 -7.94 -11.13 -2.84
CA TYR A 221 -8.36 -10.48 -4.08
C TYR A 221 -7.14 -9.79 -4.70
N VAL A 222 -6.91 -10.01 -6.00
CA VAL A 222 -5.75 -9.50 -6.72
C VAL A 222 -6.22 -8.75 -7.96
N ALA A 223 -5.76 -7.51 -8.12
CA ALA A 223 -5.91 -6.76 -9.37
C ALA A 223 -4.87 -7.29 -10.38
N ASP A 224 -5.31 -8.21 -11.25
CA ASP A 224 -4.49 -8.89 -12.24
C ASP A 224 -4.45 -8.06 -13.54
N THR A 225 -3.68 -6.98 -13.48
CA THR A 225 -3.79 -5.80 -14.34
C THR A 225 -3.72 -6.12 -15.83
N TYR A 226 -2.74 -6.92 -16.26
CA TYR A 226 -2.52 -7.21 -17.68
C TYR A 226 -3.42 -8.33 -18.20
N ASN A 227 -4.08 -9.07 -17.31
CA ASN A 227 -5.16 -10.00 -17.67
C ASN A 227 -6.55 -9.33 -17.59
N HIS A 228 -6.61 -8.02 -17.34
CA HIS A 228 -7.85 -7.23 -17.29
C HIS A 228 -8.92 -7.79 -16.36
N ARG A 229 -8.50 -8.37 -15.22
CA ARG A 229 -9.41 -9.03 -14.28
C ARG A 229 -9.05 -8.72 -12.84
N VAL A 230 -10.03 -8.90 -11.96
CA VAL A 230 -9.78 -9.14 -10.54
C VAL A 230 -9.96 -10.62 -10.28
N GLN A 231 -8.99 -11.24 -9.63
CA GLN A 231 -9.03 -12.66 -9.29
C GLN A 231 -9.12 -12.83 -7.78
N LYS A 232 -9.98 -13.72 -7.30
CA LYS A 232 -10.05 -14.10 -5.89
C LYS A 232 -9.46 -15.49 -5.67
N TRP A 233 -8.75 -15.66 -4.57
CA TRP A 233 -8.09 -16.88 -4.16
C TRP A 233 -8.54 -17.21 -2.76
N LEU A 234 -9.23 -18.34 -2.59
CA LEU A 234 -9.61 -18.80 -1.25
C LEU A 234 -8.34 -19.16 -0.46
N LYS A 235 -8.44 -19.12 0.87
CA LYS A 235 -7.34 -19.50 1.75
C LYS A 235 -6.75 -20.85 1.35
N ASN A 236 -5.44 -20.88 1.12
CA ASN A 236 -4.66 -22.05 0.68
C ASN A 236 -5.05 -22.63 -0.70
N ALA A 237 -5.85 -21.92 -1.51
CA ALA A 237 -6.19 -22.38 -2.85
C ALA A 237 -4.97 -22.35 -3.78
N ARG A 238 -4.92 -23.31 -4.71
CA ARG A 238 -3.93 -23.31 -5.80
C ARG A 238 -4.37 -22.58 -7.06
N ASN A 239 -5.66 -22.28 -7.16
CA ASN A 239 -6.26 -21.59 -8.30
C ASN A 239 -7.14 -20.45 -7.79
N GLY A 240 -7.06 -19.32 -8.46
CA GLY A 240 -7.99 -18.23 -8.33
C GLY A 240 -9.17 -18.35 -9.27
N THR A 241 -10.26 -17.67 -8.92
CA THR A 241 -11.45 -17.54 -9.77
C THR A 241 -11.65 -16.06 -10.10
N ALA A 242 -11.99 -15.74 -11.36
CA ALA A 242 -12.32 -14.38 -11.73
C ALA A 242 -13.52 -13.87 -10.91
N VAL A 243 -13.42 -12.64 -10.42
CA VAL A 243 -14.52 -11.97 -9.73
C VAL A 243 -15.48 -11.44 -10.78
N ILE A 244 -16.67 -12.04 -10.87
CA ILE A 244 -17.76 -11.54 -11.72
C ILE A 244 -18.65 -10.68 -10.84
N ILE A 245 -18.58 -9.36 -11.02
CA ILE A 245 -19.58 -8.45 -10.47
C ILE A 245 -20.74 -8.45 -11.45
N ARG A 246 -21.85 -9.10 -11.09
CA ARG A 246 -23.11 -8.92 -11.82
C ARG A 246 -23.70 -7.60 -11.34
N LEU A 247 -23.78 -6.62 -12.23
CA LEU A 247 -24.54 -5.39 -12.04
C LEU A 247 -26.05 -5.68 -12.10
#